data_AF-A0A254Q6T8-F1
#
_entry.id   AF-A0A254Q6T8-F1
#
_cell.length_a   1.000
_cell.length_b   1.000
_cell.length_c   1.000
_cell.angle_alpha   90.00
_cell.angle_beta   90.00
_cell.angle_gamma   90.00
#
_symmetry.space_group_name_H-M   'P 1'
#
loop_
_entity.id
_entity.type
_entity.pdbx_description
1 polymer ?
#
loop_
_entity_poly.entity_id
_entity_poly.type
_entity_poly.pdbx_seq_one_letter_code
_entity_poly.pdbx_strand_id
1 'polypeptide(L)'
;MSSPKISNIALIQRNDPCYPARPLDLYDPPNSLYIYGDIQPLSLSMLAIVGSRAASPKGIKNTHCFSRALSEAGYLVISGLARYISPSLGAVTNHFNKTSN
;
A
#
# COMPACT_ATOMS: atom_id res chain seq x y z
N MET A 1 -18.90 2.42 30.05
CA MET A 1 -17.47 2.50 29.67
C MET A 1 -17.39 2.54 28.16
N SER A 2 -17.03 3.69 27.58
CA SER A 2 -16.99 3.90 26.13
C SER A 2 -15.61 3.50 25.61
N SER A 3 -15.54 2.41 24.84
CA SER A 3 -14.34 2.03 24.09
C SER A 3 -13.94 3.15 23.11
N PRO A 4 -12.65 3.45 22.93
CA PRO A 4 -12.21 4.49 22.01
C PRO A 4 -12.57 4.09 20.57
N LYS A 5 -13.24 5.00 19.85
CA LYS A 5 -13.62 4.85 18.44
C LYS A 5 -12.35 5.06 17.60
N ILE A 6 -11.68 3.97 17.19
CA ILE A 6 -10.50 4.02 16.31
C ILE A 6 -11.00 4.35 14.90
N SER A 7 -10.94 5.62 14.50
CA SER A 7 -11.74 6.17 13.39
C SER A 7 -11.22 5.92 11.97
N ASN A 8 -10.14 5.16 11.74
CA ASN A 8 -9.55 4.96 10.39
C ASN A 8 -9.03 3.53 10.10
N ILE A 9 -9.44 2.51 10.86
CA ILE A 9 -9.06 1.10 10.59
C ILE A 9 -10.27 0.33 10.06
N ALA A 10 -10.16 -0.22 8.86
CA ALA A 10 -11.12 -1.14 8.27
C ALA A 10 -10.68 -2.59 8.49
N LEU A 11 -11.64 -3.48 8.76
CA LEU A 11 -11.43 -4.92 8.81
C LEU A 11 -12.11 -5.55 7.61
N ILE A 12 -11.34 -6.21 6.75
CA ILE A 12 -11.85 -6.92 5.58
C ILE A 12 -11.69 -8.41 5.81
N GLN A 13 -12.78 -9.17 5.72
CA GLN A 13 -12.78 -10.62 5.86
C GLN A 13 -12.51 -11.29 4.50
N ARG A 14 -12.00 -12.52 4.49
CA ARG A 14 -11.67 -13.26 3.24
C ARG A 14 -12.86 -13.41 2.27
N ASN A 15 -14.08 -13.45 2.82
CA ASN A 15 -15.32 -13.56 2.04
C ASN A 15 -15.92 -12.20 1.63
N ASP A 16 -15.28 -11.09 1.98
CA ASP A 16 -15.74 -9.75 1.62
C ASP A 16 -15.39 -9.44 0.16
N PRO A 17 -16.29 -8.83 -0.63
CA PRO A 17 -15.99 -8.38 -2.00
C PRO A 17 -14.79 -7.44 -2.11
N CYS A 18 -14.46 -6.71 -1.04
CA CYS A 18 -13.31 -5.82 -0.98
C CYS A 18 -11.99 -6.54 -0.64
N TYR A 19 -12.02 -7.86 -0.40
CA TYR A 19 -10.81 -8.64 -0.12
C TYR A 19 -9.97 -8.77 -1.41
N PRO A 20 -8.69 -8.36 -1.40
CA PRO A 20 -7.85 -8.41 -2.59
C PRO A 20 -7.67 -9.87 -3.04
N ALA A 21 -7.70 -10.11 -4.34
CA ALA A 21 -7.56 -11.46 -4.88
C ALA A 21 -6.18 -12.07 -4.59
N ARG A 22 -5.12 -11.25 -4.58
CA ARG A 22 -3.73 -11.73 -4.55
C ARG A 22 -3.37 -12.57 -3.31
N PRO A 23 -3.76 -12.21 -2.08
CA PRO A 23 -3.55 -13.10 -0.93
C PRO A 23 -4.24 -14.46 -1.03
N LEU A 24 -5.30 -14.61 -1.84
CA LEU A 24 -5.98 -15.90 -2.03
C LEU A 24 -5.11 -16.93 -2.76
N ASP A 25 -4.09 -16.49 -3.50
CA ASP A 25 -3.12 -17.37 -4.19
C ASP A 25 -2.08 -17.97 -3.24
N LEU A 26 -2.04 -17.53 -1.97
CA LEU A 26 -1.12 -18.07 -0.97
C LEU A 26 -1.57 -19.46 -0.52
N TYR A 27 -0.61 -20.30 -0.12
CA TYR A 27 -0.90 -21.62 0.47
C TYR A 27 -1.79 -21.53 1.71
N ASP A 28 -1.55 -20.52 2.56
CA ASP A 28 -2.35 -20.22 3.75
C ASP A 28 -2.78 -18.74 3.70
N PRO A 29 -3.88 -18.41 2.98
CA PRO A 29 -4.32 -17.04 2.85
C PRO A 29 -4.76 -16.50 4.23
N PRO A 30 -4.60 -15.20 4.54
CA PRO A 30 -5.10 -14.68 5.80
C PRO A 30 -6.65 -14.69 5.85
N ASN A 31 -7.24 -15.01 7.01
CA ASN A 31 -8.70 -14.98 7.19
C ASN A 31 -9.27 -13.55 7.14
N SER A 32 -8.48 -12.56 7.56
CA SER A 32 -8.86 -11.16 7.57
C SER A 32 -7.65 -10.25 7.41
N LEU A 33 -7.90 -9.03 6.92
CA LEU A 33 -6.92 -7.96 6.77
C LEU A 33 -7.38 -6.73 7.55
N TYR A 34 -6.48 -6.15 8.33
CA TYR A 34 -6.67 -4.84 8.94
C TYR A 34 -6.02 -3.80 8.04
N ILE A 35 -6.78 -2.82 7.60
CA ILE A 35 -6.32 -1.77 6.69
C ILE A 35 -6.48 -0.43 7.38
N TYR A 36 -5.42 0.35 7.35
CA TYR A 36 -5.44 1.74 7.78
C TYR A 36 -5.36 2.63 6.55
N GLY A 37 -6.36 3.50 6.36
CA GLY A 37 -6.46 4.37 5.19
C GLY A 37 -7.48 3.90 4.14
N ASP A 38 -7.23 4.26 2.88
CA ASP A 38 -8.14 4.02 1.76
C ASP A 38 -8.02 2.59 1.21
N ILE A 39 -9.15 1.91 1.07
CA ILE A 39 -9.25 0.54 0.56
C ILE A 39 -9.32 0.48 -0.97
N GLN A 40 -9.71 1.58 -1.64
CA GLN A 40 -9.95 1.58 -3.10
C GLN A 40 -8.74 1.10 -3.94
N PRO A 41 -7.49 1.48 -3.61
CA PRO A 41 -6.33 1.07 -4.40
C PRO A 41 -6.07 -0.45 -4.40
N LEU A 42 -6.63 -1.21 -3.45
CA LEU A 42 -6.45 -2.66 -3.37
C LEU A 42 -7.06 -3.43 -4.55
N SER A 43 -7.91 -2.77 -5.34
CA SER A 43 -8.45 -3.30 -6.60
C SER A 43 -7.52 -3.14 -7.80
N LEU A 44 -6.47 -2.32 -7.69
CA LEU A 44 -5.52 -2.05 -8.78
C LEU A 44 -4.54 -3.22 -8.98
N SER A 45 -3.90 -3.25 -10.14
CA SER A 45 -2.75 -4.12 -10.38
C SER A 45 -1.60 -3.75 -9.43
N MET A 46 -1.13 -4.73 -8.67
CA MET A 46 -0.17 -4.52 -7.59
C MET A 46 1.24 -4.97 -7.98
N LEU A 47 2.25 -4.14 -7.69
CA LEU A 47 3.67 -4.47 -7.85
C LEU A 47 4.42 -4.22 -6.56
N ALA A 48 5.15 -5.23 -6.09
CA ALA A 48 6.02 -5.10 -4.93
C ALA A 48 7.41 -4.62 -5.35
N ILE A 49 7.93 -3.59 -4.68
CA ILE A 49 9.34 -3.20 -4.79
C ILE A 49 10.05 -3.59 -3.50
N VAL A 50 11.07 -4.45 -3.63
CA VAL A 50 11.90 -4.93 -2.52
C VAL A 50 13.36 -4.60 -2.79
N GLY A 51 14.15 -4.41 -1.73
CA GLY A 51 15.56 -4.06 -1.84
C GLY A 51 16.32 -4.25 -0.54
N SER A 52 17.62 -3.95 -0.57
CA SER A 52 18.49 -4.03 0.61
C SER A 52 18.04 -3.08 1.72
N ARG A 53 18.15 -3.53 2.97
CA ARG A 53 17.99 -2.65 4.16
C ARG A 53 19.12 -1.63 4.28
N ALA A 54 20.24 -1.83 3.59
CA ALA A 54 21.35 -0.89 3.48
C ALA A 54 21.51 -0.48 2.01
N ALA A 55 20.48 0.15 1.45
CA ALA A 55 20.49 0.62 0.07
C ALA A 55 21.47 1.79 -0.10
N SER A 56 22.21 1.80 -1.20
CA SER A 56 23.05 2.95 -1.57
C SER A 56 22.18 4.17 -1.93
N PRO A 57 22.73 5.40 -1.92
CA PRO A 57 21.99 6.59 -2.36
C PRO A 57 21.40 6.45 -3.77
N LYS A 58 22.12 5.79 -4.69
CA LYS A 58 21.64 5.49 -6.03
C LYS A 58 20.47 4.49 -6.00
N GLY A 59 20.55 3.47 -5.16
CA GLY A 59 19.47 2.50 -4.95
C GLY A 59 18.18 3.19 -4.49
N ILE A 60 18.27 4.09 -3.50
CA ILE A 60 17.13 4.86 -3.00
C ILE A 60 16.53 5.72 -4.12
N LYS A 61 17.38 6.44 -4.89
CA LYS A 61 16.92 7.26 -6.01
C LYS A 61 16.20 6.43 -7.08
N ASN A 62 16.76 5.28 -7.43
CA ASN A 62 16.16 4.38 -8.40
C ASN A 62 14.80 3.87 -7.92
N THR A 63 14.69 3.42 -6.66
CA THR A 63 13.42 3.00 -6.06
C THR A 63 12.38 4.10 -6.18
N HIS A 64 12.71 5.34 -5.83
CA HIS A 64 11.78 6.47 -5.94
C HIS A 64 11.34 6.73 -7.40
N CYS A 65 12.27 6.71 -8.35
CA CYS A 65 11.96 6.87 -9.77
C CYS A 65 11.02 5.77 -10.28
N PHE A 66 11.29 4.51 -9.94
CA PHE A 66 10.46 3.39 -10.36
C PHE A 66 9.08 3.41 -9.71
N SER A 67 9.00 3.68 -8.40
CA SER A 67 7.71 3.78 -7.71
C SER A 67 6.83 4.85 -8.34
N ARG A 68 7.41 6.02 -8.61
CA ARG A 68 6.68 7.12 -9.25
C ARG A 68 6.18 6.74 -10.65
N ALA A 69 7.06 6.21 -11.50
CA ALA A 69 6.70 5.83 -12.86
C ALA A 69 5.62 4.74 -12.89
N LEU A 70 5.69 3.76 -11.98
CA LEU A 70 4.69 2.70 -11.88
C LEU A 70 3.34 3.22 -11.36
N SER A 71 3.33 4.13 -10.39
CA SER A 71 2.11 4.77 -9.91
C SER A 71 1.47 5.65 -10.99
N GLU A 72 2.27 6.43 -11.74
CA GLU A 72 1.79 7.21 -12.89
C GLU A 72 1.23 6.30 -14.01
N ALA A 73 1.74 5.06 -14.13
CA ALA A 73 1.21 4.04 -15.03
C ALA A 73 -0.01 3.26 -14.47
N GLY A 74 -0.54 3.63 -13.29
CA GLY A 74 -1.76 3.05 -12.72
C GLY A 74 -1.53 1.80 -11.85
N TYR A 75 -0.29 1.49 -11.47
CA TYR A 75 0.01 0.38 -10.57
C TYR A 75 0.00 0.81 -9.10
N LEU A 76 -0.57 -0.04 -8.24
CA LEU A 76 -0.39 0.07 -6.80
C LEU A 76 0.99 -0.50 -6.42
N VAL A 77 1.90 0.38 -6.00
CA VAL A 77 3.23 -0.01 -5.53
C VAL A 77 3.17 -0.40 -4.05
N ILE A 78 3.60 -1.61 -3.73
CA ILE A 78 3.61 -2.17 -2.37
C ILE A 78 5.05 -2.29 -1.85
N SER A 79 5.26 -1.92 -0.58
CA SER A 79 6.53 -2.08 0.12
C SER A 79 6.32 -2.54 1.56
N GLY A 80 7.24 -3.36 2.08
CA GLY A 80 7.17 -3.95 3.41
C GLY A 80 7.59 -3.03 4.57
N LEU A 81 7.57 -1.70 4.40
CA LEU A 81 7.91 -0.70 5.42
C LEU A 81 9.26 -0.94 6.14
N ALA A 82 10.25 -1.53 5.45
CA ALA A 82 11.54 -1.86 6.05
C ALA A 82 12.42 -0.62 6.28
N ARG A 83 12.12 0.18 7.32
CA ARG A 83 12.86 1.29 7.98
C ARG A 83 13.57 2.38 7.13
N TYR A 84 13.75 2.23 5.81
CA TYR A 84 14.56 3.10 4.94
C TYR A 84 13.91 3.44 3.61
N ILE A 85 12.60 3.23 3.49
CA ILE A 85 11.85 3.73 2.35
C ILE A 85 11.12 4.98 2.82
N SER A 86 11.64 6.12 2.35
CA SER A 86 11.25 7.50 2.62
C SER A 86 9.75 7.69 2.90
N PRO A 87 9.35 8.66 3.76
CA PRO A 87 7.95 9.06 3.97
C PRO A 87 7.19 9.45 2.69
N SER A 88 7.90 9.64 1.57
CA SER A 88 7.33 9.94 0.25
C SER A 88 6.98 8.69 -0.59
N LEU A 89 7.40 7.48 -0.19
CA LEU A 89 6.91 6.24 -0.79
C LEU A 89 5.65 5.84 -0.03
N GLY A 90 4.50 6.20 -0.59
CA GLY A 90 3.19 6.07 0.05
C GLY A 90 2.98 4.71 0.72
N ALA A 91 2.92 4.71 2.04
CA ALA A 91 1.83 4.02 2.69
C ALA A 91 0.56 4.67 2.14
N VAL A 92 -0.11 4.00 1.19
CA VAL A 92 -1.37 4.40 0.51
C VAL A 92 -1.79 5.83 0.87
N THR A 93 -1.18 6.82 0.22
CA THR A 93 -1.61 8.22 0.35
C THR A 93 -2.02 8.67 -1.04
N ASN A 94 -3.31 8.49 -1.34
CA ASN A 94 -3.97 9.22 -2.41
C ASN A 94 -3.94 10.70 -2.02
N HIS A 95 -2.89 11.42 -2.45
CA HIS A 95 -2.97 12.87 -2.58
C HIS A 95 -3.88 13.17 -3.77
N PHE A 96 -5.18 13.19 -3.52
CA PHE A 96 -6.12 13.91 -4.37
C PHE A 96 -5.72 15.39 -4.33
N ASN A 97 -5.04 15.88 -5.37
CA ASN A 97 -4.94 17.31 -5.60
C ASN A 97 -6.34 17.83 -5.96
N LYS A 98 -6.93 18.53 -5.00
CA LYS A 98 -8.03 19.48 -5.20
C LYS A 98 -7.40 20.82 -5.61
N THR A 99 -7.60 21.23 -6.88
CA THR A 99 -7.74 22.60 -7.44
C THR A 99 -7.62 22.43 -8.98
N SER A 100 -8.43 23.04 -9.85
CA SER A 100 -9.10 24.35 -9.88
C SER A 100 -10.25 24.31 -10.92
N ASN A 101 -11.45 24.83 -10.66
CA ASN A 101 -11.93 26.12 -11.20
C ASN A 101 -10.86 27.18 -11.45
#